data_AF-A0A353H9M4-F1
#
_entry.id   AF-A0A353H9M4-F1
#
_cell.length_a   1.000
_cell.length_b   1.000
_cell.length_c   1.000
_cell.angle_alpha   90.00
_cell.angle_beta   90.00
_cell.angle_gamma   90.00
#
_symmetry.space_group_name_H-M   'P 1'
#
loop_
_entity.id
_entity.type
_entity.pdbx_description
1 polymer ?
#
loop_
_entity_poly.entity_id
_entity_poly.type
_entity_poly.pdbx_seq_one_letter_code
_entity_poly.pdbx_strand_id
1 'polypeptide(L)'
;MNTFYWSLVLFISCMGICPYSLSAAETPDSSGAYQVYEAKFFLVPDEAIEALVAGTYSNNAKMIEALEISAVPLEPSQTLLSQQEQQFPEVWSEDSADIDLVADPLEPINRVFFYFNDKLYFWLLKPVATGYRKVIPQDIRICVSNFFYNLGMPIRAVNCLLQGKIEGFGNELLRFFVNSTAGGLGLGDPATQGLHLDKQDEDFGQTLGIFGLGPGIYINWPILGPSSLRDTIGLAGDMYTQPLNYLIDSTELNLALRGYGRVNETSLTIGDYESLKKAALDPYVALRDAYYQYRQNKIKH
;
A
#
# COMPACT_ATOMS: atom_id res chain seq x y z
N MET A 1 15.58 34.00 -3.94
CA MET A 1 14.31 33.25 -3.80
C MET A 1 13.53 33.07 -5.09
N ASN A 2 13.66 33.92 -6.12
CA ASN A 2 12.89 33.77 -7.37
C ASN A 2 13.49 32.78 -8.39
N THR A 3 14.76 32.43 -8.27
CA THR A 3 15.45 31.56 -9.25
C THR A 3 15.03 30.09 -9.14
N PHE A 4 14.75 29.59 -7.95
CA PHE A 4 14.34 28.19 -7.75
C PHE A 4 12.91 27.92 -8.23
N TYR A 5 12.01 28.89 -8.09
CA TYR A 5 10.63 28.84 -8.60
C TYR A 5 10.60 28.77 -10.13
N TRP A 6 11.37 29.64 -10.80
CA TRP A 6 11.48 29.61 -12.26
C TRP A 6 12.20 28.35 -12.74
N SER A 7 13.21 27.85 -12.02
CA SER A 7 13.83 26.56 -12.34
C SER A 7 12.84 25.41 -12.20
N LEU A 8 11.99 25.37 -11.17
CA LEU A 8 10.98 24.32 -10.98
C LEU A 8 9.88 24.39 -12.05
N VAL A 9 9.42 25.59 -12.40
CA VAL A 9 8.40 25.81 -13.45
C VAL A 9 8.96 25.50 -14.84
N LEU A 10 10.20 25.89 -15.15
CA LEU A 10 10.89 25.48 -16.38
C LEU A 10 11.18 23.99 -16.41
N PHE A 11 11.49 23.36 -15.26
CA PHE A 11 11.72 21.92 -15.19
C PHE A 11 10.43 21.14 -15.43
N ILE A 12 9.32 21.52 -14.79
CA ILE A 12 7.98 20.94 -15.01
C ILE A 12 7.53 21.15 -16.46
N SER A 13 7.84 22.29 -17.07
CA SER A 13 7.57 22.56 -18.50
C SER A 13 8.49 21.78 -19.45
N CYS A 14 9.69 21.40 -19.02
CA CYS A 14 10.65 20.60 -19.79
C CYS A 14 10.47 19.07 -19.58
N MET A 15 9.63 18.63 -18.66
CA MET A 15 9.31 17.22 -18.37
C MET A 15 8.44 16.53 -19.46
N GLY A 16 8.38 17.08 -20.67
CA GLY A 16 7.98 16.33 -21.87
C GLY A 16 8.98 15.23 -22.28
N ILE A 17 10.07 15.05 -21.52
CA ILE A 17 11.06 14.02 -21.73
C ILE A 17 11.22 13.26 -20.41
N CYS A 18 10.29 12.35 -20.16
CA CYS A 18 10.62 11.16 -19.38
C CYS A 18 11.61 10.37 -20.25
N PRO A 19 12.87 10.15 -19.84
CA PRO A 19 13.77 9.34 -20.63
C PRO A 19 13.17 7.93 -20.71
N TYR A 20 12.89 7.56 -21.95
CA TYR A 20 12.31 6.30 -22.38
C TYR A 20 12.98 5.10 -21.71
N SER A 21 12.13 4.16 -21.31
CA SER A 21 12.43 2.72 -21.41
C SER A 21 13.00 2.42 -22.79
N LEU A 22 14.18 1.81 -22.83
CA LEU A 22 14.87 1.45 -24.05
C LEU A 22 14.07 0.38 -24.82
N SER A 23 13.75 0.69 -26.09
CA SER A 23 13.49 -0.21 -27.24
C SER A 23 12.17 -1.00 -27.27
N ALA A 24 11.45 -1.19 -28.40
CA ALA A 24 11.74 -0.95 -29.82
C ALA A 24 10.42 -0.65 -30.56
N ALA A 25 10.45 0.26 -31.53
CA ALA A 25 9.40 0.44 -32.51
C ALA A 25 9.70 -0.46 -33.72
N GLU A 26 8.76 -1.32 -34.12
CA GLU A 26 8.80 -1.95 -35.44
C GLU A 26 7.40 -1.95 -36.09
N THR A 27 7.38 -1.50 -37.33
CA THR A 27 6.26 -1.49 -38.28
C THR A 27 5.90 -2.93 -38.72
N PRO A 28 4.64 -3.20 -39.10
CA PRO A 28 4.21 -4.56 -39.38
C PRO A 28 4.66 -5.05 -40.77
N ASP A 29 5.23 -6.25 -40.85
CA ASP A 29 5.34 -7.03 -42.10
C ASP A 29 4.15 -8.02 -42.22
N SER A 30 3.74 -8.21 -43.47
CA SER A 30 2.52 -8.78 -44.02
C SER A 30 2.34 -10.31 -43.95
N SER A 31 3.00 -11.03 -43.04
CA SER A 31 2.99 -12.51 -43.06
C SER A 31 2.83 -13.25 -41.73
N GLY A 32 2.31 -12.63 -40.67
CA GLY A 32 1.63 -13.33 -39.56
C GLY A 32 2.36 -14.51 -38.89
N ALA A 33 3.68 -14.42 -38.69
CA ALA A 33 4.45 -15.44 -37.97
C ALA A 33 5.34 -14.80 -36.89
N TYR A 34 5.23 -15.29 -35.65
CA TYR A 34 6.05 -14.85 -34.52
C TYR A 34 7.37 -15.63 -34.49
N GLN A 35 8.50 -14.93 -34.67
CA GLN A 35 9.84 -15.46 -34.44
C GLN A 35 10.30 -15.04 -33.03
N VAL A 36 10.68 -16.01 -32.20
CA VAL A 36 11.27 -15.78 -30.87
C VAL A 36 12.78 -15.75 -31.04
N TYR A 37 13.41 -14.62 -30.74
CA TYR A 37 14.88 -14.51 -30.65
C TYR A 37 15.27 -14.31 -29.18
N GLU A 38 16.10 -15.22 -28.67
CA GLU A 38 16.68 -15.18 -27.33
C GLU A 38 17.62 -13.97 -27.15
N ALA A 39 17.42 -13.22 -26.06
CA ALA A 39 18.41 -12.27 -25.57
C ALA A 39 19.39 -12.97 -24.62
N LYS A 40 20.65 -13.05 -25.02
CA LYS A 40 21.78 -13.56 -24.23
C LYS A 40 22.00 -12.67 -22.99
N PHE A 41 21.68 -13.19 -21.80
CA PHE A 41 22.04 -12.58 -20.52
C PHE A 41 23.40 -13.11 -20.05
N PHE A 42 24.19 -12.24 -19.44
CA PHE A 42 25.54 -12.49 -18.92
C PHE A 42 25.49 -13.59 -17.83
N LEU A 43 26.16 -14.71 -18.08
CA LEU A 43 26.10 -15.95 -17.31
C LEU A 43 26.80 -15.85 -15.95
N VAL A 44 26.07 -16.17 -14.88
CA VAL A 44 26.63 -16.70 -13.63
C VAL A 44 26.98 -18.18 -13.89
N PRO A 45 28.15 -18.71 -13.48
CA PRO A 45 28.56 -20.07 -13.81
C PRO A 45 27.65 -21.14 -13.16
N ASP A 46 27.28 -22.14 -13.96
CA ASP A 46 26.27 -23.19 -13.69
C ASP A 46 26.56 -24.08 -12.45
N GLU A 47 27.76 -24.04 -11.89
CA GLU A 47 28.13 -24.85 -10.72
C GLU A 47 27.47 -24.35 -9.41
N ALA A 48 27.00 -23.10 -9.37
CA ALA A 48 26.36 -22.54 -8.17
C ALA A 48 24.87 -22.94 -8.02
N ILE A 49 24.23 -23.40 -9.10
CA ILE A 49 22.80 -23.76 -9.10
C ILE A 49 22.60 -25.22 -8.67
N GLU A 50 23.49 -26.14 -9.05
CA GLU A 50 23.40 -27.53 -8.60
C GLU A 50 23.64 -27.72 -7.09
N ALA A 51 24.46 -26.85 -6.46
CA ALA A 51 24.71 -26.92 -5.01
C ALA A 51 23.50 -26.49 -4.18
N LEU A 52 22.65 -25.59 -4.69
CA LEU A 52 21.46 -25.10 -3.97
C LEU A 52 20.26 -26.04 -4.13
N VAL A 53 20.16 -26.74 -5.27
CA VAL A 53 19.10 -27.73 -5.54
C VAL A 53 19.37 -29.07 -4.86
N ALA A 54 20.63 -29.46 -4.65
CA ALA A 54 20.99 -30.70 -3.94
C ALA A 54 20.69 -30.68 -2.43
N GLY A 55 20.53 -29.50 -1.81
CA GLY A 55 20.28 -29.36 -0.37
C GLY A 55 18.81 -29.51 0.07
N THR A 56 17.86 -29.46 -0.86
CA THR A 56 16.41 -29.38 -0.54
C THR A 56 15.61 -30.63 -0.91
N TYR A 57 16.22 -31.65 -1.52
CA TYR A 57 15.56 -32.90 -1.91
C TYR A 57 15.97 -34.15 -1.11
N SER A 58 16.67 -34.00 0.02
CA SER A 58 17.07 -35.16 0.86
C SER A 58 16.11 -35.49 2.01
N ASN A 59 15.13 -34.64 2.34
CA ASN A 59 14.30 -34.83 3.54
C ASN A 59 12.92 -35.45 3.31
N ASN A 60 12.53 -35.71 2.05
CA ASN A 60 11.18 -36.21 1.73
C ASN A 60 11.14 -37.69 1.32
N ALA A 61 12.28 -38.39 1.28
CA ALA A 61 12.34 -39.81 0.88
C ALA A 61 12.24 -40.82 2.04
N LYS A 62 12.14 -40.36 3.30
CA LYS A 62 12.00 -41.23 4.49
C LYS A 62 10.58 -41.32 5.07
N MET A 63 9.59 -40.67 4.46
CA MET A 63 8.20 -40.69 4.95
C MET A 63 7.23 -41.48 4.06
N ILE A 64 7.72 -42.11 2.98
CA ILE A 64 6.88 -42.89 2.04
C ILE A 64 7.04 -44.41 2.22
N GLU A 65 7.93 -44.89 3.09
CA GLU A 65 8.13 -46.32 3.40
C GLU A 65 7.53 -46.73 4.76
N ALA A 66 6.34 -46.22 5.09
CA ALA A 66 5.60 -46.61 6.31
C ALA A 66 4.09 -46.83 6.06
N LEU A 67 3.70 -47.11 4.81
CA LEU A 67 2.33 -47.45 4.42
C LEU A 67 2.26 -48.90 3.93
N GLU A 68 2.67 -49.85 4.78
CA GLU A 68 2.15 -51.22 4.72
C GLU A 68 1.04 -51.34 5.76
N ILE A 69 -0.20 -51.08 5.34
CA ILE A 69 -1.37 -51.49 6.14
C ILE A 69 -2.00 -52.69 5.45
N SER A 70 -1.75 -53.83 6.08
CA SER A 70 -2.45 -55.11 6.06
C SER A 70 -3.88 -55.03 5.50
N ALA A 71 -4.15 -55.83 4.48
CA ALA A 71 -5.47 -56.07 3.93
C ALA A 71 -6.40 -56.73 4.97
N VAL A 72 -7.52 -56.08 5.29
CA VAL A 72 -8.61 -56.65 6.09
C VAL A 72 -9.82 -56.89 5.17
N PRO A 73 -10.47 -58.07 5.18
CA PRO A 73 -11.55 -58.38 4.23
C PRO A 73 -12.85 -57.66 4.58
N LEU A 74 -13.61 -57.27 3.55
CA LEU A 74 -14.92 -56.64 3.65
C LEU A 74 -16.01 -57.68 3.92
N GLU A 75 -16.73 -57.57 5.04
CA GLU A 75 -18.08 -58.13 5.22
C GLU A 75 -19.11 -57.03 5.49
N PRO A 76 -20.38 -57.17 5.03
CA PRO A 76 -21.34 -56.07 5.04
C PRO A 76 -22.21 -56.13 6.30
N SER A 77 -22.02 -55.18 7.24
CA SER A 77 -22.91 -55.03 8.39
C SER A 77 -23.90 -53.87 8.18
N GLN A 78 -25.15 -54.21 7.90
CA GLN A 78 -26.30 -53.32 7.71
C GLN A 78 -26.81 -52.67 9.02
N THR A 79 -25.95 -52.47 10.02
CA THR A 79 -26.37 -52.15 11.40
C THR A 79 -26.11 -50.71 11.85
N LEU A 80 -25.73 -49.80 10.96
CA LEU A 80 -25.41 -48.40 11.33
C LEU A 80 -26.50 -47.38 10.97
N LEU A 81 -27.65 -47.80 10.43
CA LEU A 81 -28.72 -46.88 10.04
C LEU A 81 -29.61 -46.39 11.19
N SER A 82 -29.35 -46.78 12.44
CA SER A 82 -30.15 -46.36 13.60
C SER A 82 -29.42 -45.46 14.60
N GLN A 83 -28.23 -44.95 14.28
CA GLN A 83 -27.47 -44.06 15.18
C GLN A 83 -27.12 -42.68 14.57
N GLN A 84 -27.57 -42.39 13.34
CA GLN A 84 -27.45 -41.05 12.76
C GLN A 84 -28.67 -40.18 13.10
N GLU A 85 -28.99 -40.07 14.39
CA GLU A 85 -29.47 -38.80 14.91
C GLU A 85 -28.21 -38.03 15.30
N GLN A 86 -27.47 -37.60 14.28
CA GLN A 86 -26.37 -36.66 14.46
C GLN A 86 -27.01 -35.37 14.94
N GLN A 87 -26.99 -35.21 16.25
CA GLN A 87 -26.98 -33.94 16.94
C GLN A 87 -26.08 -33.01 16.14
N PHE A 88 -26.68 -32.09 15.38
CA PHE A 88 -25.94 -31.02 14.73
C PHE A 88 -25.21 -30.29 15.85
N PRO A 89 -23.87 -30.32 15.92
CA PRO A 89 -23.19 -29.39 16.78
C PRO A 89 -23.67 -28.00 16.34
N GLU A 90 -24.19 -27.19 17.26
CA GLU A 90 -24.31 -25.75 17.05
C GLU A 90 -22.88 -25.24 16.82
N VAL A 91 -22.41 -25.32 15.58
CA VAL A 91 -21.21 -24.65 15.08
C VAL A 91 -21.59 -23.20 14.84
N TRP A 92 -22.06 -22.57 15.90
CA TRP A 92 -21.93 -21.14 16.12
C TRP A 92 -21.16 -21.06 17.42
N SER A 93 -19.90 -21.55 17.41
CA SER A 93 -18.98 -21.11 18.44
C SER A 93 -18.92 -19.60 18.31
N GLU A 94 -19.17 -18.92 19.43
CA GLU A 94 -18.99 -17.48 19.63
C GLU A 94 -17.50 -17.09 19.53
N ASP A 95 -16.75 -17.74 18.64
CA ASP A 95 -15.51 -17.23 18.10
C ASP A 95 -15.86 -16.37 16.88
N SER A 96 -16.79 -15.43 17.05
CA SER A 96 -16.57 -14.15 16.40
C SER A 96 -15.24 -13.71 16.97
N ALA A 97 -14.14 -13.93 16.22
CA ALA A 97 -12.89 -13.24 16.48
C ALA A 97 -13.31 -11.84 16.86
N ASP A 98 -13.08 -11.43 18.12
CA ASP A 98 -13.44 -10.11 18.60
C ASP A 98 -12.85 -9.17 17.56
N ILE A 99 -13.68 -8.71 16.63
CA ILE A 99 -13.31 -7.62 15.77
C ILE A 99 -13.27 -6.55 16.82
N ASP A 100 -12.06 -6.22 17.28
CA ASP A 100 -11.85 -5.15 18.24
C ASP A 100 -12.38 -3.88 17.56
N LEU A 101 -13.68 -3.64 17.66
CA LEU A 101 -14.30 -2.53 17.00
C LEU A 101 -13.83 -1.30 17.76
N VAL A 102 -13.26 -0.33 17.04
CA VAL A 102 -12.88 0.94 17.67
C VAL A 102 -14.12 1.55 18.28
N ALA A 103 -14.02 1.89 19.56
CA ALA A 103 -15.08 2.61 20.25
C ALA A 103 -15.41 3.90 19.47
N ASP A 104 -16.69 4.06 19.11
CA ASP A 104 -17.19 5.22 18.38
C ASP A 104 -18.31 5.93 19.15
N PRO A 105 -18.00 6.63 20.26
CA PRO A 105 -19.01 7.38 21.00
C PRO A 105 -19.59 8.57 20.22
N LEU A 106 -18.90 9.02 19.17
CA LEU A 106 -19.25 10.19 18.36
C LEU A 106 -19.87 9.79 17.01
N GLU A 107 -20.41 8.57 16.90
CA GLU A 107 -20.97 8.03 15.67
C GLU A 107 -21.91 9.00 14.93
N PRO A 108 -22.87 9.70 15.59
CA PRO A 108 -23.77 10.61 14.88
C PRO A 108 -23.03 11.75 14.17
N ILE A 109 -21.97 12.28 14.80
CA ILE A 109 -21.16 13.37 14.25
C ILE A 109 -20.25 12.83 13.15
N ASN A 110 -19.60 11.68 13.40
CA ASN A 110 -18.71 11.04 12.45
C ASN A 110 -19.44 10.64 11.15
N ARG A 111 -20.70 10.19 11.24
CA ARG A 111 -21.56 9.94 10.08
C ARG A 111 -21.85 11.22 9.29
N VAL A 112 -22.11 12.35 9.95
CA VAL A 112 -22.30 13.65 9.25
C VAL A 112 -21.05 14.03 8.46
N PHE A 113 -19.87 13.93 9.07
CA PHE A 113 -18.60 14.18 8.38
C PHE A 113 -18.33 13.16 7.28
N PHE A 114 -18.77 11.91 7.44
CA PHE A 114 -18.66 10.89 6.41
C PHE A 114 -19.49 11.26 5.19
N TYR A 115 -20.75 11.66 5.38
CA TYR A 115 -21.59 12.14 4.28
C TYR A 115 -21.05 13.39 3.61
N PHE A 116 -20.42 14.30 4.37
CA PHE A 116 -19.73 15.45 3.80
C PHE A 116 -18.56 15.02 2.90
N ASN A 117 -17.69 14.14 3.39
CA ASN A 117 -16.54 13.61 2.64
C ASN A 117 -16.98 12.81 1.40
N ASP A 118 -18.03 12.00 1.53
CA ASP A 118 -18.62 11.24 0.43
C ASP A 118 -19.11 12.18 -0.69
N LYS A 119 -19.86 13.21 -0.34
CA LYS A 119 -20.30 14.23 -1.32
C LYS A 119 -19.12 14.96 -1.94
N LEU A 120 -18.14 15.37 -1.14
CA LEU A 120 -16.93 16.04 -1.62
C LEU A 120 -16.17 15.16 -2.62
N TYR A 121 -16.07 13.86 -2.34
CA TYR A 121 -15.45 12.90 -3.25
C TYR A 121 -16.17 12.87 -4.60
N PHE A 122 -17.49 12.64 -4.60
CA PHE A 122 -18.24 12.50 -5.86
C PHE A 122 -18.40 13.81 -6.64
N TRP A 123 -18.48 14.95 -5.96
CA TRP A 123 -18.79 16.23 -6.60
C TRP A 123 -17.55 17.03 -7.00
N LEU A 124 -16.43 16.86 -6.29
CA LEU A 124 -15.21 17.62 -6.53
C LEU A 124 -14.04 16.70 -6.87
N LEU A 125 -13.67 15.80 -5.97
CA LEU A 125 -12.40 15.08 -6.10
C LEU A 125 -12.40 14.12 -7.31
N LYS A 126 -13.46 13.33 -7.48
CA LYS A 126 -13.63 12.38 -8.58
C LYS A 126 -13.64 13.05 -9.96
N PRO A 127 -14.46 14.09 -10.25
CA PRO A 127 -14.44 14.71 -11.57
C PRO A 127 -13.10 15.39 -11.87
N VAL A 128 -12.48 16.04 -10.89
CA VAL A 128 -11.15 16.67 -11.05
C VAL A 128 -10.08 15.61 -11.33
N ALA A 129 -10.03 14.53 -10.54
CA ALA A 129 -9.09 13.42 -10.74
C ALA A 129 -9.32 12.70 -12.07
N THR A 130 -10.58 12.55 -12.50
CA THR A 130 -10.91 11.96 -13.80
C THR A 130 -10.48 12.85 -14.96
N GLY A 131 -10.67 14.17 -14.85
CA GLY A 131 -10.18 15.14 -15.83
C GLY A 131 -8.65 15.11 -15.91
N TYR A 132 -7.98 15.12 -14.76
CA TYR A 132 -6.53 15.01 -14.66
C TYR A 132 -6.00 13.72 -15.30
N ARG A 133 -6.64 12.57 -15.03
CA ARG A 133 -6.31 11.27 -15.66
C ARG A 133 -6.43 11.28 -17.18
N LYS A 134 -7.35 12.08 -17.75
CA LYS A 134 -7.51 12.19 -19.21
C LYS A 134 -6.40 13.01 -19.86
N VAL A 135 -5.87 14.01 -19.14
CA VAL A 135 -4.86 14.93 -19.66
C VAL A 135 -3.44 14.37 -19.45
N ILE A 136 -3.18 13.78 -18.28
CA ILE A 136 -1.83 13.33 -17.90
C ILE A 136 -1.75 11.79 -17.96
N PRO A 137 -0.79 11.22 -18.71
CA PRO A 137 -0.60 9.77 -18.79
C PRO A 137 -0.22 9.17 -17.44
N GLN A 138 -0.48 7.88 -17.29
CA GLN A 138 -0.26 7.16 -16.03
C GLN A 138 1.18 7.27 -15.51
N ASP A 139 2.18 7.19 -16.40
CA ASP A 139 3.60 7.22 -16.03
C ASP A 139 3.99 8.52 -15.31
N ILE A 140 3.57 9.67 -15.84
CA ILE A 140 3.82 10.97 -15.22
C ILE A 140 3.12 11.08 -13.85
N ARG A 141 1.91 10.53 -13.72
CA ARG A 141 1.16 10.53 -12.45
C ARG A 141 1.86 9.67 -11.39
N ILE A 142 2.45 8.54 -11.80
CA ILE A 142 3.30 7.72 -10.93
C ILE A 142 4.56 8.51 -10.53
N CYS A 143 5.21 9.20 -11.46
CA CYS A 143 6.38 10.04 -11.14
C CYS A 143 6.06 11.12 -10.10
N VAL A 144 4.93 11.82 -10.26
CA VAL A 144 4.46 12.80 -9.27
C VAL A 144 4.20 12.14 -7.92
N SER A 145 3.59 10.96 -7.91
CA SER A 145 3.34 10.19 -6.68
C SER A 145 4.65 9.81 -5.98
N ASN A 146 5.65 9.35 -6.74
CA ASN A 146 6.97 9.02 -6.20
C ASN A 146 7.68 10.24 -5.63
N PHE A 147 7.56 11.41 -6.29
CA PHE A 147 8.15 12.65 -5.80
C PHE A 147 7.58 13.05 -4.43
N PHE A 148 6.24 13.05 -4.28
CA PHE A 148 5.62 13.35 -2.98
C PHE A 148 5.96 12.30 -1.92
N TYR A 149 6.03 11.02 -2.30
CA TYR A 149 6.46 9.96 -1.41
C TYR A 149 7.90 10.20 -0.92
N ASN A 150 8.83 10.54 -1.82
CA ASN A 150 10.23 10.83 -1.50
C ASN A 150 10.36 12.07 -0.60
N LEU A 151 9.58 13.12 -0.86
CA LEU A 151 9.53 14.34 -0.05
C LEU A 151 9.03 14.06 1.38
N GLY A 152 8.17 13.05 1.55
CA GLY A 152 7.69 12.59 2.85
C GLY A 152 8.68 11.72 3.64
N MET A 153 9.89 11.45 3.12
CA MET A 153 10.87 10.58 3.80
C MET A 153 11.18 10.99 5.24
N PRO A 154 11.39 12.29 5.58
CA PRO A 154 11.77 12.67 6.93
C PRO A 154 10.78 12.23 8.00
N ILE A 155 9.48 12.24 7.69
CA ILE A 155 8.41 11.77 8.58
C ILE A 155 8.64 10.29 8.90
N ARG A 156 8.79 9.46 7.86
CA ARG A 156 8.97 8.01 8.00
C ARG A 156 10.28 7.66 8.67
N ALA A 157 11.37 8.33 8.30
CA ALA A 157 12.69 8.09 8.87
C ALA A 157 12.74 8.38 10.38
N VAL A 158 12.17 9.52 10.82
CA VAL A 158 12.07 9.84 12.24
C VAL A 158 11.23 8.79 12.97
N ASN A 159 10.09 8.38 12.39
CA ASN A 159 9.24 7.37 13.00
C ASN A 159 9.90 5.98 13.06
N CYS A 160 10.61 5.54 12.03
CA CYS A 160 11.42 4.31 12.08
C CYS A 160 12.41 4.34 13.27
N LEU A 161 13.09 5.46 13.50
CA LEU A 161 14.01 5.62 14.64
C LEU A 161 13.27 5.56 15.98
N LEU A 162 12.15 6.28 16.11
CA LEU A 162 11.35 6.29 17.34
C LEU A 162 10.78 4.91 17.67
N GLN A 163 10.44 4.12 16.67
CA GLN A 163 9.97 2.75 16.82
C GLN A 163 11.09 1.73 17.03
N GLY A 164 12.37 2.15 16.92
CA GLY A 164 13.53 1.25 17.03
C GLY A 164 13.79 0.40 15.77
N LYS A 165 13.11 0.67 14.65
CA LYS A 165 13.28 -0.01 13.35
C LYS A 165 14.51 0.54 12.60
N ILE A 166 15.73 0.16 13.04
CA ILE A 166 16.99 0.65 12.45
C ILE A 166 17.16 0.27 10.98
N GLU A 167 16.78 -0.95 10.61
CA GLU A 167 16.82 -1.40 9.21
C GLU A 167 15.84 -0.58 8.34
N GLY A 168 14.63 -0.34 8.84
CA GLY A 168 13.63 0.51 8.17
C GLY A 168 14.12 1.94 7.96
N PHE A 169 14.80 2.52 8.95
CA PHE A 169 15.43 3.83 8.83
C PHE A 169 16.53 3.86 7.75
N GLY A 170 17.44 2.88 7.78
CA GLY A 170 18.50 2.74 6.77
C GLY A 170 17.93 2.59 5.37
N ASN A 171 16.88 1.79 5.21
CA ASN A 171 16.17 1.60 3.95
C ASN A 171 15.58 2.91 3.43
N GLU A 172 14.87 3.68 4.25
CA GLU A 172 14.30 4.97 3.83
C GLU A 172 15.38 6.00 3.45
N LEU A 173 16.52 6.03 4.16
CA LEU A 173 17.65 6.88 3.79
C LEU A 173 18.27 6.48 2.44
N LEU A 174 18.51 5.19 2.24
CA LEU A 174 19.06 4.68 0.98
C LEU A 174 18.09 4.94 -0.17
N ARG A 175 16.79 4.67 0.02
CA ARG A 175 15.75 4.96 -0.96
C ARG A 175 15.74 6.44 -1.32
N PHE A 176 15.78 7.33 -0.32
CA PHE A 176 15.82 8.77 -0.58
C PHE A 176 17.06 9.19 -1.35
N PHE A 177 18.24 8.68 -0.98
CA PHE A 177 19.49 9.01 -1.66
C PHE A 177 19.47 8.54 -3.12
N VAL A 178 19.10 7.29 -3.36
CA VAL A 178 19.07 6.67 -4.68
C VAL A 178 17.98 7.29 -5.56
N ASN A 179 16.77 7.50 -5.03
CA ASN A 179 15.68 8.11 -5.79
C ASN A 179 15.93 9.61 -6.06
N SER A 180 16.58 10.33 -5.14
CA SER A 180 16.91 11.75 -5.37
C SER A 180 18.05 11.93 -6.38
N THR A 181 19.01 11.00 -6.43
CA THR A 181 20.14 11.04 -7.36
C THR A 181 19.80 10.36 -8.70
N ALA A 182 19.73 9.04 -8.73
CA ALA A 182 19.47 8.24 -9.93
C ALA A 182 18.01 8.35 -10.42
N GLY A 183 17.07 8.60 -9.51
CA GLY A 183 15.65 8.79 -9.85
C GLY A 183 15.27 10.22 -10.22
N GLY A 184 16.24 11.16 -10.33
CA GLY A 184 15.97 12.54 -10.71
C GLY A 184 15.06 13.27 -9.71
N LEU A 185 15.55 13.54 -8.50
CA LEU A 185 14.84 14.20 -7.40
C LEU A 185 13.63 13.41 -6.84
N GLY A 186 13.58 12.09 -7.07
CA GLY A 186 12.52 11.22 -6.56
C GLY A 186 11.36 11.02 -7.52
N LEU A 187 11.49 11.43 -8.78
CA LEU A 187 10.47 11.17 -9.81
C LEU A 187 10.46 9.69 -10.23
N GLY A 188 11.64 9.08 -10.33
CA GLY A 188 11.81 7.65 -10.48
C GLY A 188 11.93 6.92 -9.14
N ASP A 189 11.69 5.61 -9.16
CA ASP A 189 11.88 4.72 -8.00
C ASP A 189 12.91 3.59 -8.28
N PRO A 190 14.16 3.93 -8.66
CA PRO A 190 15.20 2.94 -8.87
C PRO A 190 15.55 2.14 -7.61
N ALA A 191 15.28 2.67 -6.41
CA ALA A 191 15.53 1.94 -5.17
C ALA A 191 14.67 0.67 -5.05
N THR A 192 13.40 0.73 -5.43
CA THR A 192 12.54 -0.48 -5.49
C THR A 192 12.99 -1.41 -6.61
N GLN A 193 13.24 -0.86 -7.81
CA GLN A 193 13.46 -1.65 -9.01
C GLN A 193 14.84 -2.33 -9.06
N GLY A 194 15.87 -1.67 -8.56
CA GLY A 194 17.26 -2.15 -8.64
C GLY A 194 17.82 -2.70 -7.33
N LEU A 195 17.35 -2.22 -6.18
CA LEU A 195 17.85 -2.63 -4.87
C LEU A 195 16.84 -3.45 -4.07
N HIS A 196 15.62 -3.64 -4.57
CA HIS A 196 14.53 -4.37 -3.90
C HIS A 196 14.27 -3.88 -2.46
N LEU A 197 14.43 -2.58 -2.22
CA LEU A 197 14.12 -1.97 -0.93
C LEU A 197 12.61 -1.72 -0.86
N ASP A 198 11.93 -2.28 0.13
CA ASP A 198 10.50 -2.03 0.30
C ASP A 198 10.21 -0.61 0.81
N LYS A 199 9.07 -0.07 0.37
CA LYS A 199 8.54 1.21 0.85
C LYS A 199 8.07 1.06 2.30
N GLN A 200 8.61 1.86 3.20
CA GLN A 200 8.09 1.95 4.57
C GLN A 200 6.91 2.95 4.57
N ASP A 201 5.91 2.72 5.40
CA ASP A 201 4.77 3.64 5.51
C ASP A 201 4.47 3.95 6.97
N GLU A 202 5.50 4.48 7.64
CA GLU A 202 5.58 4.78 9.06
C GLU A 202 5.12 6.21 9.39
N ASP A 203 4.33 6.35 10.45
CA ASP A 203 3.82 7.64 10.92
C ASP A 203 3.82 7.72 12.46
N PHE A 204 3.65 8.93 12.99
CA PHE A 204 3.73 9.14 14.44
C PHE A 204 2.57 8.48 15.19
N GLY A 205 1.43 8.26 14.53
CA GLY A 205 0.32 7.48 15.09
C GLY A 205 0.70 6.02 15.35
N GLN A 206 1.44 5.39 14.43
CA GLN A 206 1.97 4.04 14.59
C GLN A 206 3.00 3.98 15.72
N THR A 207 3.90 4.96 15.74
CA THR A 207 4.90 5.12 16.81
C THR A 207 4.23 5.15 18.18
N LEU A 208 3.21 5.99 18.38
CA LEU A 208 2.43 6.02 19.62
C LEU A 208 1.74 4.67 19.93
N GLY A 209 1.29 3.96 18.89
CA GLY A 209 0.71 2.62 19.01
C GLY A 209 1.70 1.60 19.56
N ILE A 210 2.94 1.61 19.07
CA ILE A 210 4.02 0.73 19.55
C ILE A 210 4.40 1.05 21.00
N PHE A 211 4.34 2.32 21.40
CA PHE A 211 4.51 2.74 22.80
C PHE A 211 3.33 2.39 23.71
N GLY A 212 2.32 1.65 23.21
CA GLY A 212 1.19 1.16 23.99
C GLY A 212 0.00 2.10 24.07
N LEU A 213 0.00 3.21 23.31
CA LEU A 213 -1.18 4.07 23.23
C LEU A 213 -2.24 3.40 22.35
N GLY A 214 -3.36 3.03 22.95
CA GLY A 214 -4.52 2.49 22.23
C GLY A 214 -5.08 3.49 21.20
N PRO A 215 -5.91 3.03 20.25
CA PRO A 215 -6.54 3.91 19.25
C PRO A 215 -7.40 5.02 19.87
N GLY A 216 -7.98 4.77 21.05
CA GLY A 216 -8.91 5.68 21.69
C GLY A 216 -10.26 5.68 20.97
N ILE A 217 -10.83 6.87 20.76
CA ILE A 217 -12.10 7.03 20.04
C ILE A 217 -11.87 7.14 18.53
N TYR A 218 -12.81 6.62 17.75
CA TYR A 218 -12.86 6.85 16.31
C TYR A 218 -13.33 8.28 16.00
N ILE A 219 -12.65 8.93 15.05
CA ILE A 219 -12.99 10.28 14.59
C ILE A 219 -12.86 10.31 13.07
N ASN A 220 -13.94 10.66 12.38
CA ASN A 220 -13.88 10.87 10.94
C ASN A 220 -13.80 12.38 10.63
N TRP A 221 -12.62 12.86 10.28
CA TRP A 221 -12.38 14.28 10.03
C TRP A 221 -12.93 14.72 8.66
N PRO A 222 -13.53 15.92 8.56
CA PRO A 222 -13.88 16.48 7.26
C PRO A 222 -12.60 16.67 6.43
N ILE A 223 -12.66 16.36 5.13
CA ILE A 223 -11.58 16.42 4.14
C ILE A 223 -10.47 15.38 4.35
N LEU A 224 -10.01 15.17 5.59
CA LEU A 224 -8.91 14.27 5.92
C LEU A 224 -9.34 12.78 5.94
N GLY A 225 -10.57 12.48 6.35
CA GLY A 225 -11.13 11.13 6.37
C GLY A 225 -11.00 10.41 7.72
N PRO A 226 -11.03 9.06 7.72
CA PRO A 226 -11.09 8.25 8.92
C PRO A 226 -9.81 8.35 9.74
N SER A 227 -9.95 8.56 11.05
CA SER A 227 -8.84 8.66 12.00
C SER A 227 -9.25 8.15 13.38
N SER A 228 -8.30 8.15 14.31
CA SER A 228 -8.49 7.81 15.72
C SER A 228 -7.92 8.94 16.58
N LEU A 229 -8.24 8.98 17.88
CA LEU A 229 -7.68 9.99 18.77
C LEU A 229 -6.15 9.96 18.77
N ARG A 230 -5.57 8.75 18.83
CA ARG A 230 -4.12 8.56 18.73
C ARG A 230 -3.58 9.03 17.39
N ASP A 231 -4.18 8.59 16.28
CA ASP A 231 -3.67 8.93 14.95
C ASP A 231 -3.88 10.41 14.61
N THR A 232 -4.85 11.10 15.23
CA THR A 232 -5.01 12.55 15.13
C THR A 232 -3.85 13.29 15.82
N ILE A 233 -3.45 12.83 17.00
CA ILE A 233 -2.25 13.34 17.68
C ILE A 233 -0.99 12.99 16.86
N GLY A 234 -0.98 11.78 16.28
CA GLY A 234 -0.01 11.32 15.28
C GLY A 234 0.19 12.34 14.16
N LEU A 235 -0.91 12.67 13.48
CA LEU A 235 -0.94 13.63 12.38
C LEU A 235 -0.39 15.00 12.78
N ALA A 236 -0.74 15.49 13.98
CA ALA A 236 -0.21 16.75 14.49
C ALA A 236 1.31 16.69 14.72
N GLY A 237 1.83 15.55 15.20
CA GLY A 237 3.27 15.30 15.30
C GLY A 237 3.95 15.27 13.93
N ASP A 238 3.38 14.53 12.98
CA ASP A 238 3.93 14.39 11.63
C ASP A 238 4.00 15.74 10.89
N MET A 239 3.07 16.66 11.17
CA MET A 239 3.09 18.02 10.62
C MET A 239 4.37 18.79 10.96
N TYR A 240 5.00 18.55 12.13
CA TYR A 240 6.27 19.17 12.49
C TYR A 240 7.48 18.55 11.78
N THR A 241 7.34 17.33 11.27
CA THR A 241 8.40 16.66 10.49
C THR A 241 8.19 16.78 8.98
N GLN A 242 7.09 17.36 8.54
CA GLN A 242 6.73 17.46 7.14
C GLN A 242 7.51 18.59 6.43
N PRO A 243 8.40 18.29 5.47
CA PRO A 243 9.28 19.30 4.87
C PRO A 243 8.53 20.41 4.14
N LEU A 244 7.36 20.09 3.57
CA LEU A 244 6.53 21.05 2.83
C LEU A 244 6.12 22.26 3.70
N ASN A 245 5.98 22.08 5.02
CA ASN A 245 5.63 23.16 5.94
C ASN A 245 6.76 24.17 6.17
N TYR A 246 8.01 23.78 5.89
CA TYR A 246 9.19 24.62 6.07
C TYR A 246 9.72 25.17 4.74
N LEU A 247 9.45 24.48 3.64
CA LEU A 247 9.88 24.91 2.30
C LEU A 247 8.94 25.94 1.69
N ILE A 248 7.70 26.03 2.18
CA ILE A 248 6.64 26.85 1.59
C ILE A 248 5.98 27.70 2.65
N ASP A 249 6.37 28.97 2.70
CA ASP A 249 5.86 29.95 3.66
C ASP A 249 4.39 30.32 3.40
N SER A 250 3.95 30.25 2.14
CA SER A 250 2.57 30.56 1.77
C SER A 250 1.64 29.38 2.10
N THR A 251 0.73 29.60 3.04
CA THR A 251 -0.30 28.63 3.41
C THR A 251 -1.16 28.20 2.22
N GLU A 252 -1.51 29.14 1.33
CA GLU A 252 -2.31 28.86 0.14
C GLU A 252 -1.58 27.91 -0.82
N LEU A 253 -0.29 28.15 -1.06
CA LEU A 253 0.51 27.30 -1.94
C LEU A 253 0.76 25.92 -1.32
N ASN A 254 1.01 25.85 -0.01
CA ASN A 254 1.17 24.59 0.70
C ASN A 254 -0.11 23.74 0.61
N LEU A 255 -1.27 24.35 0.86
CA LEU A 255 -2.57 23.69 0.73
C LEU A 255 -2.84 23.26 -0.72
N ALA A 256 -2.53 24.10 -1.70
CA ALA A 256 -2.68 23.77 -3.11
C ALA A 256 -1.82 22.55 -3.52
N LEU A 257 -0.58 22.46 -3.03
CA LEU A 257 0.30 21.32 -3.32
C LEU A 257 -0.15 20.03 -2.64
N ARG A 258 -0.64 20.10 -1.39
CA ARG A 258 -1.27 18.95 -0.73
C ARG A 258 -2.51 18.49 -1.49
N GLY A 259 -3.36 19.44 -1.90
CA GLY A 259 -4.53 19.18 -2.72
C GLY A 259 -4.17 18.55 -4.07
N TYR A 260 -3.13 19.05 -4.73
CA TYR A 260 -2.60 18.49 -5.97
C TYR A 260 -2.09 17.06 -5.78
N GLY A 261 -1.30 16.80 -4.73
CA GLY A 261 -0.87 15.45 -4.38
C GLY A 261 -2.05 14.50 -4.18
N ARG A 262 -3.10 14.96 -3.48
CA ARG A 262 -4.32 14.18 -3.25
C ARG A 262 -5.11 13.90 -4.53
N VAL A 263 -5.21 14.87 -5.44
CA VAL A 263 -5.82 14.68 -6.76
C VAL A 263 -5.03 13.67 -7.58
N ASN A 264 -3.69 13.77 -7.58
CA ASN A 264 -2.82 12.85 -8.30
C ASN A 264 -2.97 11.42 -7.78
N GLU A 265 -2.92 11.22 -6.46
CA GLU A 265 -3.13 9.92 -5.83
C GLU A 265 -4.53 9.36 -6.15
N THR A 266 -5.58 10.17 -5.99
CA THR A 266 -6.95 9.74 -6.30
C THR A 266 -7.10 9.34 -7.76
N SER A 267 -6.36 9.96 -8.67
CA SER A 267 -6.40 9.61 -10.09
C SER A 267 -5.86 8.20 -10.39
N LEU A 268 -4.99 7.67 -9.52
CA LEU A 268 -4.42 6.32 -9.63
C LEU A 268 -5.34 5.25 -9.02
N THR A 269 -6.20 5.64 -8.06
CA THR A 269 -7.10 4.75 -7.29
C THR A 269 -8.59 5.02 -7.57
N ILE A 270 -8.90 5.58 -8.75
CA ILE A 270 -10.30 5.84 -9.13
C ILE A 270 -11.06 4.52 -9.20
N GLY A 271 -12.09 4.38 -8.36
CA GLY A 271 -12.97 3.22 -8.32
C GLY A 271 -12.86 2.42 -7.03
N ASP A 272 -11.74 2.49 -6.30
CA ASP A 272 -11.52 1.70 -5.08
C ASP A 272 -12.50 2.08 -3.96
N TYR A 273 -12.72 3.39 -3.78
CA TYR A 273 -13.73 3.86 -2.83
C TYR A 273 -15.15 3.47 -3.25
N GLU A 274 -15.43 3.46 -4.56
CA GLU A 274 -16.75 3.14 -5.10
C GLU A 274 -17.06 1.65 -5.00
N SER A 275 -16.06 0.79 -5.21
CA SER A 275 -16.19 -0.66 -5.05
C SER A 275 -16.46 -1.00 -3.59
N LEU A 276 -15.71 -0.41 -2.64
CA LEU A 276 -15.94 -0.56 -1.21
C LEU A 276 -17.35 -0.10 -0.82
N LYS A 277 -17.78 1.08 -1.28
CA LYS A 277 -19.12 1.62 -0.99
C LYS A 277 -20.24 0.75 -1.56
N LYS A 278 -20.07 0.18 -2.76
CA LYS A 278 -21.09 -0.67 -3.41
C LYS A 278 -21.18 -2.06 -2.77
N ALA A 279 -20.08 -2.60 -2.26
CA ALA A 279 -20.03 -3.91 -1.64
C ALA A 279 -20.58 -3.91 -0.20
N ALA A 280 -20.52 -2.76 0.49
CA ALA A 280 -20.93 -2.63 1.89
C ALA A 280 -22.43 -2.38 2.05
N LEU A 281 -23.04 -3.02 3.05
CA LEU A 281 -24.41 -2.72 3.50
C LEU A 281 -24.47 -1.34 4.17
N ASP A 282 -23.52 -1.05 5.07
CA ASP A 282 -23.28 0.27 5.64
C ASP A 282 -21.86 0.73 5.28
N PRO A 283 -21.70 1.63 4.29
CA PRO A 283 -20.40 2.12 3.86
C PRO A 283 -19.60 2.83 4.96
N TYR A 284 -20.27 3.43 5.94
CA TYR A 284 -19.60 4.10 7.05
C TYR A 284 -18.92 3.07 7.97
N VAL A 285 -19.66 2.06 8.38
CA VAL A 285 -19.16 0.98 9.24
C VAL A 285 -18.04 0.22 8.53
N ALA A 286 -18.25 -0.14 7.26
CA ALA A 286 -17.23 -0.81 6.47
C ALA A 286 -15.92 0.00 6.37
N LEU A 287 -16.01 1.33 6.18
CA LEU A 287 -14.82 2.18 6.12
C LEU A 287 -14.11 2.28 7.48
N ARG A 288 -14.87 2.42 8.57
CA ARG A 288 -14.34 2.47 9.94
C ARG A 288 -13.59 1.18 10.28
N ASP A 289 -14.20 0.03 9.99
CA ASP A 289 -13.65 -1.27 10.34
C ASP A 289 -12.43 -1.59 9.45
N ALA A 290 -12.49 -1.26 8.15
CA ALA A 290 -11.35 -1.38 7.25
C ALA A 290 -10.17 -0.48 7.69
N TYR A 291 -10.46 0.76 8.11
CA TYR A 291 -9.45 1.65 8.68
C TYR A 291 -8.81 1.03 9.92
N TYR A 292 -9.60 0.50 10.85
CA TYR A 292 -9.04 -0.11 12.05
C TYR A 292 -8.15 -1.31 11.76
N GLN A 293 -8.62 -2.23 10.92
CA GLN A 293 -7.86 -3.42 10.53
C GLN A 293 -6.54 -3.02 9.85
N TYR A 294 -6.58 -2.03 8.96
CA TYR A 294 -5.40 -1.48 8.31
C TYR A 294 -4.40 -0.90 9.32
N ARG A 295 -4.86 -0.12 10.30
CA ARG A 295 -4.00 0.48 11.34
C ARG A 295 -3.42 -0.56 12.28
N GLN A 296 -4.18 -1.58 12.66
CA GLN A 296 -3.69 -2.68 13.48
C GLN A 296 -2.61 -3.48 12.77
N ASN A 297 -2.80 -3.74 11.47
CA ASN A 297 -1.80 -4.42 10.65
C ASN A 297 -0.47 -3.64 10.64
N LYS A 298 -0.53 -2.32 10.45
CA LYS A 298 0.64 -1.44 10.45
C LYS A 298 1.41 -1.34 11.77
N ILE A 299 0.76 -1.60 12.90
CA ILE A 299 1.43 -1.53 14.22
C ILE A 299 2.07 -2.87 14.58
N LYS A 300 1.51 -3.97 14.08
CA LYS A 300 2.01 -5.33 14.34
C LYS A 300 3.23 -5.70 13.49
N HIS A 301 3.40 -5.05 12.33
CA HIS A 301 4.47 -5.31 11.35
C HIS A 301 5.31 -4.03 11.14
#